data_AF-A0A2V5ZZH0-F1
#
_entry.id   AF-A0A2V5ZZH0-F1
#
_cell.length_a   1.000
_cell.length_b   1.000
_cell.length_c   1.000
_cell.angle_alpha   90.00
_cell.angle_beta   90.00
_cell.angle_gamma   90.00
#
_symmetry.space_group_name_H-M   'P 1'
#
loop_
_entity.id
_entity.type
_entity.pdbx_description
1 polymer ?
#
loop_
_entity_poly.entity_id
_entity_poly.type
_entity_poly.pdbx_seq_one_letter_code
_entity_poly.pdbx_strand_id
1 'polypeptide(L)'
;MTHSRAEVVASVEATFPKESWACVLELLDSYGIESYERERERVQLDILKLSAGKEEKVREYVAVAKRDYRDVLFWAEYPEESRLDTPEKRQRVRKMFEKFGIEPPSDL
;
A
#
# COMPACT_ATOMS: atom_id res chain seq x y z
N MET A 1 -6.13 14.86 11.04
CA MET A 1 -7.17 15.41 10.14
C MET A 1 -8.25 14.36 10.03
N THR A 2 -9.53 14.75 10.02
CA THR A 2 -10.63 13.79 9.88
C THR A 2 -10.83 13.52 8.40
N HIS A 3 -10.54 12.30 7.95
CA HIS A 3 -10.81 11.89 6.57
C HIS A 3 -12.30 11.63 6.37
N SER A 4 -12.80 11.90 5.16
CA SER A 4 -14.21 11.78 4.83
C SER A 4 -14.44 10.98 3.55
N ARG A 5 -15.64 10.41 3.43
CA ARG A 5 -16.05 9.72 2.20
C ARG A 5 -16.02 10.63 0.96
N ALA A 6 -16.33 11.91 1.12
CA ALA A 6 -16.28 12.88 0.02
C ALA A 6 -14.85 13.04 -0.53
N GLU A 7 -13.83 13.02 0.34
CA GLU A 7 -12.43 13.06 -0.09
C GLU A 7 -12.03 11.79 -0.84
N VAL A 8 -12.49 10.62 -0.40
CA VAL A 8 -12.26 9.35 -1.11
C VAL A 8 -12.83 9.41 -2.53
N VAL A 9 -14.08 9.85 -2.67
CA VAL A 9 -14.74 9.97 -3.98
C VAL A 9 -13.97 10.97 -4.86
N ALA A 10 -13.65 12.15 -4.35
CA ALA A 10 -12.88 13.15 -5.10
C ALA A 10 -11.51 12.61 -5.54
N SER A 11 -10.83 11.82 -4.70
CA SER A 11 -9.55 11.19 -5.04
C SER A 11 -9.70 10.14 -6.15
N VAL A 12 -10.79 9.35 -6.16
CA VAL A 12 -11.08 8.41 -7.25
C VAL A 12 -11.30 9.16 -8.56
N GLU A 13 -12.14 10.19 -8.53
CA GLU A 13 -12.46 10.99 -9.71
C GLU A 13 -11.23 11.68 -10.32
N ALA A 14 -10.31 12.13 -9.48
CA ALA A 14 -9.08 12.79 -9.91
C ALA A 14 -8.02 11.82 -10.49
N THR A 15 -8.08 10.53 -10.16
CA THR A 15 -6.98 9.58 -10.43
C THR A 15 -7.33 8.55 -11.51
N PHE A 16 -8.60 8.16 -11.60
CA PHE A 16 -9.05 7.06 -12.46
C PHE A 16 -9.92 7.55 -13.62
N PRO A 17 -9.95 6.85 -14.76
CA PRO A 17 -10.91 7.12 -15.82
C PRO A 17 -12.35 6.89 -15.32
N LYS A 18 -13.31 7.65 -15.86
CA LYS A 18 -14.69 7.69 -15.38
C LYS A 18 -15.38 6.32 -15.39
N GLU A 19 -15.02 5.48 -16.35
CA GLU A 19 -15.55 4.14 -16.53
C GLU A 19 -15.15 3.20 -15.36
N SER A 20 -14.02 3.48 -14.70
CA SER A 20 -13.52 2.68 -13.57
C SER A 20 -14.02 3.16 -12.21
N TRP A 21 -14.63 4.35 -12.09
CA TRP A 21 -15.00 4.92 -10.80
C TRP A 21 -15.89 4.00 -9.97
N ALA A 22 -16.93 3.44 -10.58
CA ALA A 22 -17.86 2.54 -9.88
C ALA A 22 -17.14 1.30 -9.33
N CYS A 23 -16.30 0.65 -10.14
CA CYS A 23 -15.55 -0.54 -9.75
C CYS A 23 -14.58 -0.23 -8.60
N VAL A 24 -13.82 0.86 -8.71
CA VAL A 24 -12.86 1.28 -7.68
C VAL A 24 -13.56 1.60 -6.37
N LEU A 25 -14.68 2.33 -6.40
CA LEU A 25 -15.43 2.66 -5.20
C LEU A 25 -16.02 1.40 -4.53
N GLU A 26 -16.53 0.45 -5.33
CA GLU A 26 -17.02 -0.84 -4.82
C GLU A 26 -15.91 -1.64 -4.13
N LEU A 27 -14.71 -1.71 -4.73
CA LEU A 27 -13.55 -2.35 -4.12
C LEU A 27 -13.18 -1.70 -2.78
N LEU A 28 -13.12 -0.36 -2.73
CA LEU A 28 -12.81 0.37 -1.50
C LEU A 28 -13.89 0.15 -0.43
N ASP A 29 -15.16 0.10 -0.82
CA ASP A 29 -16.29 -0.09 0.11
C ASP A 29 -16.38 -1.50 0.68
N SER A 30 -15.62 -2.46 0.12
CA SER A 30 -15.44 -3.76 0.75
C SER A 30 -14.57 -3.71 2.02
N TYR A 31 -13.85 -2.61 2.29
CA TYR A 31 -13.04 -2.41 3.49
C TYR A 31 -13.74 -1.49 4.51
N GLY A 32 -13.63 -1.83 5.79
CA GLY A 32 -14.28 -1.15 6.92
C GLY A 32 -15.61 -1.78 7.31
N ILE A 33 -15.83 -3.05 6.95
CA ILE A 33 -17.03 -3.83 7.27
C ILE A 33 -16.80 -4.59 8.58
N GLU A 34 -15.64 -5.20 8.73
CA GLU A 34 -15.31 -5.98 9.92
C GLU A 34 -14.89 -5.08 11.09
N SER A 35 -15.17 -5.46 12.33
CA SER A 35 -14.91 -4.61 13.51
C SER A 35 -13.44 -4.27 13.74
N TYR A 36 -12.53 -5.05 13.15
CA TYR A 36 -11.09 -4.84 13.21
C TYR A 36 -10.54 -4.02 12.02
N GLU A 37 -11.32 -3.81 10.96
CA GLU A 37 -10.98 -2.97 9.81
C GLU A 37 -11.23 -1.49 10.19
N ARG A 38 -10.23 -0.89 10.85
CA ARG A 38 -10.33 0.48 11.37
C ARG A 38 -9.88 1.52 10.35
N GLU A 39 -10.15 2.79 10.69
CA GLU A 39 -9.65 3.96 9.95
C GLU A 39 -10.06 3.94 8.47
N ARG A 40 -11.30 3.54 8.20
CA ARG A 40 -11.83 3.25 6.86
C ARG A 40 -11.40 4.27 5.82
N GLU A 41 -11.73 5.54 5.99
CA GLU A 41 -11.47 6.58 5.00
C GLU A 41 -9.96 6.84 4.83
N ARG A 42 -9.17 6.81 5.91
CA ARG A 42 -7.71 6.97 5.85
C ARG A 42 -7.08 5.85 5.05
N VAL A 43 -7.44 4.60 5.36
CA VAL A 43 -6.92 3.41 4.67
C VAL A 43 -7.35 3.43 3.20
N GLN A 44 -8.58 3.79 2.89
CA GLN A 44 -9.04 3.93 1.50
C GLN A 44 -8.21 4.96 0.71
N LEU A 45 -7.89 6.10 1.30
CA LEU A 45 -7.02 7.12 0.67
C LEU A 45 -5.58 6.62 0.47
N ASP A 46 -5.02 5.92 1.44
CA ASP A 46 -3.67 5.35 1.33
C ASP A 46 -3.59 4.22 0.29
N ILE A 47 -4.64 3.40 0.17
CA ILE A 47 -4.80 2.44 -0.92
C ILE A 47 -4.76 3.17 -2.27
N LEU A 48 -5.53 4.25 -2.43
CA LEU A 48 -5.55 5.03 -3.67
C LEU A 48 -4.18 5.61 -4.02
N LYS A 49 -3.49 6.16 -3.02
CA LYS A 49 -2.12 6.68 -3.15
C LYS A 49 -1.14 5.60 -3.62
N LEU A 50 -1.15 4.43 -2.98
CA LEU A 50 -0.26 3.32 -3.32
C LEU A 50 -0.60 2.67 -4.67
N SER A 51 -1.86 2.74 -5.09
CA SER A 51 -2.34 2.13 -6.34
C SER A 51 -1.90 2.87 -7.59
N ALA A 52 -1.53 4.16 -7.48
CA ALA A 52 -1.04 4.99 -8.58
C ALA A 52 -1.95 4.92 -9.84
N GLY A 53 -3.27 4.94 -9.63
CA GLY A 53 -4.27 4.91 -10.70
C GLY A 53 -4.51 3.56 -11.37
N LYS A 54 -3.99 2.46 -10.82
CA LYS A 54 -4.19 1.10 -11.35
C LYS A 54 -5.24 0.35 -10.55
N GLU A 55 -6.31 -0.08 -11.19
CA GLU A 55 -7.42 -0.79 -10.54
C GLU A 55 -6.97 -2.12 -9.91
N GLU A 56 -6.06 -2.84 -10.58
CA GLU A 56 -5.51 -4.09 -10.06
C GLU A 56 -4.79 -3.88 -8.73
N LYS A 57 -4.08 -2.75 -8.59
CA LYS A 57 -3.40 -2.39 -7.35
C LYS A 57 -4.37 -2.02 -6.24
N VAL A 58 -5.51 -1.39 -6.56
CA VAL A 58 -6.56 -1.15 -5.56
C VAL A 58 -7.02 -2.47 -4.97
N ARG A 59 -7.30 -3.47 -5.81
CA ARG A 59 -7.70 -4.81 -5.35
C ARG A 59 -6.63 -5.47 -4.48
N GLU A 60 -5.37 -5.41 -4.88
CA GLU A 60 -4.25 -5.96 -4.10
C GLU A 60 -4.14 -5.31 -2.71
N TYR A 61 -4.14 -3.98 -2.64
CA TYR A 61 -3.99 -3.28 -1.36
C TYR A 61 -5.23 -3.36 -0.47
N VAL A 62 -6.44 -3.48 -1.04
CA VAL A 62 -7.64 -3.84 -0.27
C VAL A 62 -7.44 -5.21 0.39
N ALA A 63 -6.96 -6.22 -0.33
CA ALA A 63 -6.70 -7.54 0.24
C ALA A 63 -5.64 -7.51 1.35
N VAL A 64 -4.59 -6.70 1.19
CA VAL A 64 -3.60 -6.46 2.26
C VAL A 64 -4.27 -5.79 3.46
N ALA A 65 -5.05 -4.73 3.25
CA ALA A 65 -5.69 -3.99 4.34
C ALA A 65 -6.64 -4.87 5.16
N LYS A 66 -7.38 -5.75 4.50
CA LYS A 66 -8.27 -6.74 5.14
C LYS A 66 -7.53 -7.72 6.06
N ARG A 67 -6.25 -7.98 5.79
CA ARG A 67 -5.38 -8.83 6.63
C ARG A 67 -4.74 -8.03 7.76
N ASP A 68 -4.11 -6.91 7.41
CA ASP A 68 -3.55 -5.94 8.35
C ASP A 68 -3.44 -4.56 7.69
N TYR A 69 -4.36 -3.66 8.06
CA TYR A 69 -4.40 -2.31 7.49
C TYR A 69 -3.18 -1.46 7.84
N ARG A 70 -2.44 -1.82 8.89
CA ARG A 70 -1.24 -1.07 9.31
C ARG A 70 -0.11 -1.21 8.29
N ASP A 71 -0.07 -2.31 7.54
CA ASP A 71 0.89 -2.47 6.44
C ASP A 71 0.68 -1.39 5.37
N VAL A 72 -0.59 -1.15 4.99
CA VAL A 72 -0.95 -0.13 4.00
C VAL A 72 -0.61 1.27 4.50
N LEU A 73 -0.98 1.60 5.75
CA LEU A 73 -0.64 2.89 6.35
C LEU A 73 0.88 3.10 6.38
N PHE A 74 1.63 2.09 6.83
CA PHE A 74 3.09 2.15 6.91
C PHE A 74 3.73 2.38 5.53
N TRP A 75 3.28 1.66 4.49
CA TRP A 75 3.80 1.83 3.14
C TRP A 75 3.48 3.20 2.55
N ALA A 76 2.31 3.74 2.84
CA ALA A 76 1.91 5.06 2.36
C ALA A 76 2.66 6.20 3.06
N GLU A 77 2.92 6.08 4.37
CA GLU A 77 3.64 7.09 5.16
C GLU A 77 5.15 7.03 4.98
N TYR A 78 5.70 5.82 4.85
CA TYR A 78 7.14 5.57 4.77
C TYR A 78 7.52 4.80 3.49
N PRO A 79 7.33 5.40 2.29
CA PRO A 79 7.60 4.73 1.01
C PRO A 79 9.08 4.32 0.85
N GLU A 80 10.03 5.08 1.42
CA GLU A 80 11.45 4.74 1.37
C GLU A 80 11.81 3.56 2.29
N GLU A 81 11.21 3.50 3.48
CA GLU A 81 11.49 2.42 4.45
C GLU A 81 10.80 1.12 4.06
N SER A 82 9.65 1.21 3.39
CA SER A 82 8.90 0.06 2.89
C SER A 82 9.52 -0.58 1.64
N ARG A 83 10.40 0.13 0.91
CA ARG A 83 11.16 -0.47 -0.19
C ARG A 83 11.97 -1.67 0.31
N LEU A 84 11.68 -2.84 -0.24
CA LEU A 84 12.42 -4.07 0.09
C LEU A 84 13.88 -3.99 -0.38
N ASP A 85 14.11 -3.27 -1.47
CA ASP A 85 15.42 -3.10 -2.09
C ASP A 85 15.93 -1.65 -1.97
N THR A 86 16.84 -1.43 -1.04
CA THR A 86 17.58 -0.16 -0.89
C THR A 86 19.08 -0.45 -0.78
N PRO A 87 19.97 0.49 -1.15
CA PRO A 87 21.41 0.33 -0.99
C PRO A 87 21.82 -0.09 0.43
N GLU A 88 21.16 0.47 1.44
CA GLU A 88 21.44 0.19 2.86
C GLU A 88 20.96 -1.20 3.26
N LYS A 89 19.81 -1.66 2.74
CA LYS A 89 19.30 -3.02 2.97
C LYS A 89 20.16 -4.06 2.23
N ARG A 90 20.54 -3.79 0.98
CA ARG A 90 21.51 -4.60 0.21
C ARG A 90 22.84 -4.73 0.95
N GLN A 91 23.38 -3.62 1.46
CA GLN A 91 24.60 -3.64 2.26
C GLN A 91 24.43 -4.43 3.57
N ARG A 92 23.27 -4.34 4.23
CA ARG A 92 22.96 -5.13 5.44
C ARG A 92 22.91 -6.63 5.14
N VAL A 93 22.25 -7.03 4.06
CA VAL A 93 22.16 -8.42 3.60
C VAL A 93 23.55 -8.93 3.20
N ARG A 94 24.34 -8.13 2.48
CA ARG A 94 25.72 -8.46 2.12
C ARG A 94 26.60 -8.72 3.36
N LYS A 95 26.57 -7.82 4.35
CA LYS A 95 27.27 -8.01 5.64
C LYS A 95 26.81 -9.26 6.38
N MET A 96 25.53 -9.63 6.25
CA MET A 96 25.00 -10.85 6.84
C MET A 96 25.61 -12.11 6.19
N PHE A 97 25.65 -12.17 4.85
CA PHE A 97 26.31 -13.26 4.11
C PHE A 97 27.79 -13.40 4.49
N GLU A 98 28.54 -12.29 4.49
CA GLU A 98 29.95 -12.26 4.90
C GLU A 98 30.15 -12.79 6.32
N LYS A 99 29.29 -12.40 7.27
CA LYS A 99 29.33 -12.88 8.66
C LYS A 99 29.10 -14.40 8.78
N PHE A 100 28.29 -14.96 7.89
CA PHE A 100 28.04 -16.41 7.82
C PHE A 100 29.11 -17.17 7.01
N GLY A 101 30.14 -16.48 6.50
CA GLY A 101 31.19 -17.09 5.68
C GLY A 101 30.70 -17.53 4.30
N ILE A 102 29.59 -16.96 3.82
CA ILE A 102 29.00 -17.24 2.52
C ILE A 102 29.32 -16.06 1.60
N GLU A 103 29.75 -16.34 0.38
CA GLU A 103 29.98 -15.29 -0.62
C GLU A 103 28.63 -14.68 -1.05
N PRO A 104 28.44 -13.36 -0.91
CA PRO A 104 27.19 -12.72 -1.31
C PRO A 104 27.00 -12.78 -2.84
N PRO A 105 25.75 -12.94 -3.32
CA PRO A 105 25.45 -12.93 -4.76
C PRO A 105 25.96 -11.66 -5.46
N SER A 106 26.42 -11.80 -6.71
CA SER A 106 26.99 -10.70 -7.50
C SER A 106 25.97 -9.65 -7.94
N ASP A 107 24.69 -10.01 -7.96
CA ASP A 107 23.54 -9.17 -8.33
C ASP A 107 22.89 -8.46 -7.14
N LEU A 108 23.52 -8.55 -5.96
CA LEU A 108 23.05 -8.00 -4.69
C LEU A 108 23.64 -6.63 -4.33
#